data_AF-A0ABD1TBF1-F1
#
_entry.id   AF-A0ABD1TBF1-F1
#
_cell.length_a   1.000
_cell.length_b   1.000
_cell.length_c   1.000
_cell.angle_alpha   90.00
_cell.angle_beta   90.00
_cell.angle_gamma   90.00
#
_symmetry.space_group_name_H-M   'P 1'
#
loop_
_entity.id
_entity.type
_entity.pdbx_description
1 polymer ?
#
loop_
_entity_poly.entity_id
_entity_poly.type
_entity_poly.pdbx_seq_one_letter_code
_entity_poly.pdbx_strand_id
1 'polypeptide(L)'
;MEEFVGNGSLRELLPKLLEEGWDDVPALKIMNSEDMDEIGMSRQHKDALEIRSYLHDRSLLQYGDKLEATGKCLPELLSLSTADLSSQLEMKRGHIARFLDRTSACATDPPPVSHSLLTRRRNTMASRNNSIYRKELSSLNSRKLQSTSRTLGSSSSLYNLPLEQSMASFKIKAGHVFKGIVAAMPADPTACGCVQPPPIVENVAPYSTIENISVQKLTPEYKTGMEHLVKTKTPPMKASELWREKPAILLCIRRPGCIMCRAEAHQLYSKKPIFDALGVQLYVVLHEHIETEVKDFWPRYWGGVVLFDRGKEFFKALGGGKLLKDKFITGFLFNPRAIANYKRAKTIAVDQNFKGEGEIKGGLFIVGRGKSGIAYQFIERNFGDWAPLDEVIEICTRIKVVNSWLF
;
A
#
# COMPACT_ATOMS: atom_id res chain seq x y z
N MET A 1 -13.48 14.23 8.75
CA MET A 1 -14.14 13.01 9.25
C MET A 1 -15.54 13.31 9.76
N GLU A 2 -15.71 14.17 10.77
CA GLU A 2 -17.04 14.48 11.32
C GLU A 2 -18.01 15.08 10.29
N GLU A 3 -17.54 15.97 9.42
CA GLU A 3 -18.34 16.53 8.31
C GLU A 3 -18.81 15.46 7.31
N PHE A 4 -17.97 14.44 7.06
CA PHE A 4 -18.29 13.36 6.13
C PHE A 4 -19.33 12.40 6.74
N VAL A 5 -19.15 12.04 8.00
CA VAL A 5 -20.08 11.16 8.72
C VAL A 5 -21.42 11.87 8.98
N GLY A 6 -21.37 13.18 9.25
CA GLY A 6 -22.55 14.00 9.53
C GLY A 6 -23.30 13.53 10.77
N ASN A 7 -24.61 13.78 10.80
CA ASN A 7 -25.50 13.38 11.88
C ASN A 7 -26.39 12.18 11.50
N GLY A 8 -26.03 11.48 10.43
CA GLY A 8 -26.77 10.35 9.89
C GLY A 8 -26.42 9.01 10.53
N SER A 9 -26.77 7.92 9.85
CA SER A 9 -26.62 6.56 10.39
C SER A 9 -25.16 6.19 10.67
N LEU A 10 -24.21 6.75 9.91
CA LEU A 10 -22.78 6.54 10.12
C LEU A 10 -22.26 7.12 11.45
N ARG A 11 -22.95 8.11 12.05
CA ARG A 11 -22.54 8.72 13.33
C ARG A 11 -22.58 7.71 14.47
N GLU A 12 -23.50 6.75 14.42
CA GLU A 12 -23.63 5.67 15.40
C GLU A 12 -22.43 4.72 15.37
N LEU A 13 -21.82 4.54 14.20
CA LEU A 13 -20.65 3.68 14.00
C LEU A 13 -19.32 4.41 14.22
N LEU A 14 -19.32 5.73 14.35
CA LEU A 14 -18.10 6.53 14.41
C LEU A 14 -17.09 6.04 15.48
N PRO A 15 -17.49 5.72 16.73
CA PRO A 15 -16.54 5.22 17.73
C PRO A 15 -15.86 3.90 17.29
N LYS A 16 -16.63 2.97 16.72
CA LYS A 16 -16.12 1.67 16.25
C LYS A 16 -15.22 1.83 15.02
N LEU A 17 -15.59 2.73 14.11
CA LEU A 17 -14.77 3.07 12.95
C LEU A 17 -13.41 3.63 13.38
N LEU A 18 -13.38 4.54 14.36
CA LEU A 18 -12.14 5.10 14.89
C LEU A 18 -11.28 4.05 15.60
N GLU A 19 -11.89 3.16 16.38
CA GLU A 19 -11.18 2.06 17.08
C GLU A 19 -10.51 1.08 16.11
N GLU A 20 -11.19 0.75 15.01
CA GLU A 20 -10.71 -0.17 13.96
C GLU A 20 -9.83 0.53 12.90
N GLY A 21 -9.45 1.80 13.11
CA GLY A 21 -8.50 2.52 12.26
C GLY A 21 -9.09 3.14 10.99
N TRP A 22 -10.42 3.28 10.91
CA TRP A 22 -11.14 4.01 9.84
C TRP A 22 -11.36 5.47 10.24
N ASP A 23 -10.27 6.20 10.48
CA ASP A 23 -10.28 7.54 11.07
C ASP A 23 -10.21 8.70 10.06
N ASP A 24 -10.05 8.39 8.77
CA ASP A 24 -10.09 9.36 7.68
C ASP A 24 -11.07 9.01 6.54
N VAL A 25 -11.45 10.03 5.78
CA VAL A 25 -12.45 9.92 4.70
C VAL A 25 -11.95 9.06 3.53
N PRO A 26 -10.72 9.26 3.00
CA PRO A 26 -10.15 8.33 2.02
C PRO A 26 -10.24 6.85 2.42
N ALA A 27 -9.91 6.52 3.68
CA ALA A 27 -10.02 5.15 4.20
C ALA A 27 -11.47 4.64 4.14
N LEU A 28 -12.42 5.41 4.65
CA LEU A 28 -13.85 5.04 4.59
C LEU A 28 -14.35 4.79 3.16
N LYS A 29 -13.93 5.60 2.20
CA LYS A 29 -14.37 5.49 0.80
C LYS A 29 -13.88 4.24 0.07
N ILE A 30 -12.83 3.60 0.58
CA ILE A 30 -12.26 2.38 -0.01
C ILE A 30 -12.64 1.11 0.77
N MET A 31 -13.47 1.25 1.80
CA MET A 31 -13.99 0.15 2.60
C MET A 31 -14.77 -0.82 1.69
N ASN A 32 -14.39 -2.09 1.72
CA ASN A 32 -14.98 -3.12 0.87
C ASN A 32 -16.12 -3.86 1.61
N SER A 33 -16.84 -4.75 0.92
CA SER A 33 -18.00 -5.45 1.51
C SER A 33 -17.64 -6.32 2.72
N GLU A 34 -16.45 -6.93 2.73
CA GLU A 34 -15.97 -7.75 3.85
C GLU A 34 -15.67 -6.86 5.06
N ASP A 35 -14.97 -5.73 4.86
CA ASP A 35 -14.72 -4.74 5.92
C ASP A 35 -16.03 -4.24 6.54
N MET A 36 -17.02 -3.92 5.68
CA MET A 36 -18.34 -3.47 6.12
C MET A 36 -19.06 -4.56 6.94
N ASP A 37 -18.91 -5.83 6.56
CA ASP A 37 -19.50 -6.96 7.29
C ASP A 37 -18.80 -7.20 8.64
N GLU A 38 -17.48 -7.05 8.72
CA GLU A 38 -16.69 -7.16 9.96
C GLU A 38 -17.03 -6.03 10.96
N ILE A 39 -17.23 -4.80 10.46
CA ILE A 39 -17.73 -3.68 11.27
C ILE A 39 -19.20 -3.90 11.68
N GLY A 40 -19.92 -4.83 11.04
CA GLY A 40 -21.33 -5.09 11.31
C GLY A 40 -22.24 -4.00 10.74
N MET A 41 -21.87 -3.44 9.59
CA MET A 41 -22.66 -2.43 8.90
C MET A 41 -23.98 -3.00 8.39
N SER A 42 -25.09 -2.39 8.81
CA SER A 42 -26.41 -2.63 8.22
C SER A 42 -26.46 -2.12 6.78
N ARG A 43 -27.46 -2.55 6.00
CA ARG A 43 -27.69 -2.02 4.64
C ARG A 43 -27.78 -0.49 4.63
N GLN A 44 -28.42 0.11 5.64
CA GLN A 44 -28.54 1.55 5.79
C GLN A 44 -27.18 2.25 6.00
N HIS A 45 -26.24 1.62 6.72
CA HIS A 45 -24.88 2.14 6.86
C HIS A 45 -24.12 2.07 5.53
N LYS A 46 -24.28 0.98 4.77
CA LYS A 46 -23.64 0.82 3.45
C LYS A 46 -24.16 1.84 2.44
N ASP A 47 -25.48 2.02 2.39
CA ASP A 47 -26.13 3.02 1.51
C ASP A 47 -25.71 4.45 1.90
N ALA A 48 -25.65 4.76 3.21
CA ALA A 48 -25.16 6.05 3.69
C ALA A 48 -23.70 6.31 3.29
N LEU A 49 -22.82 5.31 3.45
CA LEU A 49 -21.42 5.42 3.06
C LEU A 49 -21.26 5.65 1.55
N GLU A 50 -22.05 4.97 0.73
CA GLU A 50 -22.08 5.18 -0.72
C GLU A 50 -22.54 6.61 -1.08
N ILE A 51 -23.64 7.07 -0.49
CA ILE A 51 -24.20 8.41 -0.70
C ILE A 51 -23.18 9.49 -0.29
N ARG A 52 -22.59 9.39 0.91
CA ARG A 52 -21.59 10.35 1.40
C ARG A 52 -20.36 10.37 0.51
N SER A 53 -19.88 9.21 0.07
CA SER A 53 -18.76 9.10 -0.87
C SER A 53 -19.04 9.84 -2.18
N TYR A 54 -20.23 9.63 -2.74
CA TYR A 54 -20.69 10.27 -3.96
C TYR A 54 -20.78 11.80 -3.83
N LEU A 55 -21.32 12.28 -2.70
CA LEU A 55 -21.47 13.71 -2.41
C LEU A 55 -20.13 14.39 -2.10
N HIS A 56 -19.24 13.72 -1.36
CA HIS A 56 -17.90 14.23 -1.05
C HIS A 56 -17.13 14.54 -2.35
N ASP A 57 -17.17 13.64 -3.33
CA ASP A 57 -16.46 13.81 -4.60
C ASP A 57 -17.01 14.95 -5.46
N ARG A 58 -18.23 15.40 -5.18
CA ARG A 58 -18.89 16.51 -5.88
C ARG A 58 -18.93 17.80 -5.06
N SER A 59 -18.33 17.81 -3.87
CA SER A 59 -18.43 18.91 -2.90
C SER A 59 -19.89 19.27 -2.59
N LEU A 60 -20.69 18.25 -2.28
CA LEU A 60 -22.13 18.32 -2.02
C LEU A 60 -22.53 17.73 -0.64
N LEU A 61 -21.57 17.53 0.28
CA LEU A 61 -21.82 16.90 1.60
C LEU A 61 -22.88 17.60 2.44
N GLN A 62 -23.11 18.89 2.21
CA GLN A 62 -24.21 19.66 2.81
C GLN A 62 -25.61 19.03 2.61
N TYR A 63 -25.78 18.12 1.65
CA TYR A 63 -27.04 17.39 1.42
C TYR A 63 -27.06 15.97 2.03
N GLY A 64 -25.95 15.50 2.61
CA GLY A 64 -25.78 14.12 3.08
C GLY A 64 -26.86 13.69 4.06
N ASP A 65 -27.03 14.44 5.15
CA ASP A 65 -28.03 14.13 6.19
C ASP A 65 -29.46 14.08 5.59
N LYS A 66 -29.80 15.02 4.70
CA LYS A 66 -31.12 15.08 4.05
C LYS A 66 -31.36 13.91 3.10
N LEU A 67 -30.35 13.54 2.32
CA LEU A 67 -30.44 12.44 1.36
C LEU A 67 -30.58 11.09 2.07
N GLU A 68 -29.80 10.87 3.13
CA GLU A 68 -29.92 9.67 3.96
C GLU A 68 -31.30 9.55 4.63
N ALA A 69 -31.85 10.67 5.12
CA ALA A 69 -33.16 10.69 5.75
C ALA A 69 -34.31 10.25 4.82
N THR A 70 -34.10 10.26 3.50
CA THR A 70 -35.10 9.74 2.54
C THR A 70 -35.21 8.22 2.56
N GLY A 71 -34.21 7.51 3.10
CA GLY A 71 -34.13 6.05 3.08
C GLY A 71 -33.91 5.43 1.69
N LYS A 72 -33.67 6.26 0.66
CA LYS A 72 -33.42 5.81 -0.72
C LYS A 72 -31.94 5.52 -0.92
N CYS A 73 -31.62 4.50 -1.71
CA CYS A 73 -30.24 4.24 -2.10
C CYS A 73 -29.79 5.21 -3.22
N LEU A 74 -28.48 5.28 -3.47
CA LEU A 74 -27.92 6.24 -4.43
C LEU A 74 -28.55 6.13 -5.85
N PRO A 75 -28.75 4.93 -6.45
CA PRO A 75 -29.44 4.80 -7.73
C PRO A 75 -30.86 5.38 -7.74
N GLU A 76 -31.62 5.19 -6.66
CA GLU A 76 -32.97 5.73 -6.51
C GLU A 76 -32.92 7.27 -6.44
N LEU A 77 -31.97 7.82 -5.70
CA LEU A 77 -31.75 9.26 -5.61
C LEU A 77 -31.34 9.88 -6.96
N LEU A 78 -30.51 9.20 -7.74
CA LEU A 78 -30.07 9.62 -9.08
C LEU A 78 -31.16 9.49 -10.16
N SER A 79 -32.27 8.82 -9.84
CA SER A 79 -33.46 8.71 -10.71
C SER A 79 -34.55 9.76 -10.41
N LEU A 80 -34.37 10.57 -9.37
CA LEU A 80 -35.29 11.65 -9.03
C LEU A 80 -35.30 12.74 -10.11
N SER A 81 -36.46 13.37 -10.29
CA SER A 81 -36.57 14.51 -11.20
C SER A 81 -35.84 15.74 -10.63
N THR A 82 -35.46 16.67 -11.50
CA THR A 82 -34.87 17.94 -11.07
C THR A 82 -35.83 18.75 -10.18
N ALA A 83 -37.14 18.61 -10.38
CA ALA A 83 -38.16 19.20 -9.53
C ALA A 83 -38.17 18.58 -8.13
N ASP A 84 -38.05 17.26 -8.02
CA ASP A 84 -37.99 16.56 -6.73
C ASP A 84 -36.73 16.93 -5.95
N LEU A 85 -35.57 16.96 -6.62
CA LEU A 85 -34.31 17.36 -5.99
C LEU A 85 -34.34 18.82 -5.49
N SER A 86 -35.03 19.70 -6.22
CA SER A 86 -35.18 21.11 -5.81
C SER A 86 -36.21 21.29 -4.69
N SER A 87 -37.33 20.59 -4.74
CA SER A 87 -38.46 20.82 -3.83
C SER A 87 -38.39 19.98 -2.55
N GLN A 88 -37.97 18.72 -2.63
CA GLN A 88 -37.92 17.80 -1.49
C GLN A 88 -36.58 17.87 -0.75
N LEU A 89 -35.48 18.16 -1.48
CA LEU A 89 -34.12 18.14 -0.95
C LEU A 89 -33.46 19.53 -0.92
N GLU A 90 -34.19 20.56 -1.38
CA GLU A 90 -33.73 21.95 -1.42
C GLU A 90 -32.38 22.13 -2.13
N MET A 91 -32.10 21.28 -3.13
CA MET A 91 -30.86 21.41 -3.89
C MET A 91 -30.93 22.64 -4.79
N LYS A 92 -29.86 23.44 -4.76
CA LYS A 92 -29.71 24.59 -5.67
C LYS A 92 -29.53 24.07 -7.09
N ARG A 93 -30.01 24.80 -8.10
CA ARG A 93 -29.93 24.42 -9.52
C ARG A 93 -28.52 23.98 -9.97
N GLY A 94 -27.47 24.71 -9.57
CA GLY A 94 -26.08 24.33 -9.90
C GLY A 94 -25.59 23.08 -9.15
N HIS A 95 -26.17 22.78 -7.99
CA HIS A 95 -25.87 21.56 -7.22
C HIS A 95 -26.59 20.36 -7.81
N ILE A 96 -27.83 20.52 -8.28
CA ILE A 96 -28.57 19.50 -9.03
C ILE A 96 -27.79 19.10 -10.28
N ALA A 97 -27.24 20.06 -11.02
CA ALA A 97 -26.42 19.77 -12.20
C ALA A 97 -25.21 18.91 -11.84
N ARG A 98 -24.47 19.24 -10.77
CA ARG A 98 -23.33 18.43 -10.29
C ARG A 98 -23.75 17.06 -9.75
N PHE A 99 -24.88 16.99 -9.07
CA PHE A 99 -25.42 15.77 -8.48
C PHE A 99 -25.90 14.77 -9.54
N LEU A 100 -26.50 15.26 -10.63
CA LEU A 100 -26.97 14.43 -11.74
C LEU A 100 -25.93 14.25 -12.85
N ASP A 101 -24.78 14.93 -12.76
CA ASP A 101 -23.75 14.86 -13.77
C ASP A 101 -23.14 13.45 -13.84
N ARG A 102 -23.54 12.73 -14.90
CA ARG A 102 -23.02 11.41 -15.27
C ARG A 102 -21.71 11.51 -16.07
N THR A 103 -21.29 12.70 -16.49
CA THR A 103 -20.01 12.90 -17.20
C THR A 103 -18.81 12.99 -16.26
N SER A 104 -19.05 13.00 -14.94
CA SER A 104 -18.06 12.75 -13.89
C SER A 104 -18.12 11.33 -13.29
N ALA A 105 -18.95 10.42 -13.86
CA ALA A 105 -18.83 8.95 -13.83
C ALA A 105 -20.11 8.29 -14.39
N CYS A 106 -19.93 7.36 -15.34
CA CYS A 106 -20.76 6.20 -15.68
C CYS A 106 -22.24 6.43 -16.06
N ALA A 107 -22.49 6.54 -17.37
CA ALA A 107 -23.69 5.96 -17.95
C ALA A 107 -23.57 4.43 -17.96
N THR A 108 -24.26 3.74 -17.06
CA THR A 108 -24.64 2.34 -17.29
C THR A 108 -25.92 2.33 -18.10
N ASP A 109 -25.81 1.87 -19.35
CA ASP A 109 -26.95 1.43 -20.15
C ASP A 109 -27.72 0.30 -19.42
N PRO A 110 -29.04 0.15 -19.67
CA PRO A 110 -29.86 -0.84 -18.99
C PRO A 110 -29.47 -2.28 -19.39
N PRO A 111 -29.71 -3.29 -18.52
CA PRO A 111 -29.30 -4.65 -18.78
C PRO A 111 -30.13 -5.27 -19.93
N PRO A 112 -29.51 -5.96 -20.91
CA PRO A 112 -30.27 -6.76 -21.83
C PRO A 112 -30.74 -8.04 -21.14
N VAL A 113 -32.02 -8.34 -21.36
CA VAL A 113 -32.76 -9.50 -20.91
C VAL A 113 -32.18 -10.79 -21.50
N SER A 114 -31.93 -11.76 -20.60
CA SER A 114 -31.93 -13.22 -20.76
C SER A 114 -31.36 -13.88 -22.02
N HIS A 115 -30.27 -14.64 -21.86
CA HIS A 115 -30.22 -16.03 -22.33
C HIS A 115 -29.48 -16.91 -21.31
N SER A 116 -30.14 -18.03 -21.01
CA SER A 116 -29.89 -19.07 -20.01
C SER A 116 -28.63 -19.92 -20.24
N LEU A 117 -28.29 -20.70 -19.19
CA LEU A 117 -27.45 -21.94 -19.13
C LEU A 117 -26.00 -21.67 -18.63
N LEU A 118 -25.45 -22.25 -17.55
CA LEU A 118 -25.71 -23.49 -16.80
C LEU A 118 -25.24 -23.37 -15.33
N THR A 119 -26.10 -23.81 -14.41
CA THR A 119 -25.86 -23.96 -12.98
C THR A 119 -25.15 -25.29 -12.70
N ARG A 120 -23.96 -25.30 -12.09
CA ARG A 120 -23.36 -26.52 -11.53
C ARG A 120 -23.49 -26.54 -10.01
N ARG A 121 -24.59 -27.14 -9.54
CA ARG A 121 -24.73 -27.68 -8.17
C ARG A 121 -23.61 -28.69 -7.90
N ARG A 122 -22.96 -28.62 -6.74
CA ARG A 122 -22.36 -29.79 -6.09
C ARG A 122 -23.11 -30.06 -4.80
N ASN A 123 -23.82 -31.18 -4.82
CA ASN A 123 -24.61 -31.71 -3.72
C ASN A 123 -23.70 -32.21 -2.60
N THR A 124 -24.05 -31.87 -1.38
CA THR A 124 -23.74 -32.61 -0.16
C THR A 124 -24.63 -33.85 -0.08
N MET A 125 -24.03 -35.03 0.06
CA MET A 125 -24.72 -36.26 0.47
C MET A 125 -23.94 -36.88 1.62
N ALA A 126 -24.61 -36.96 2.76
CA ALA A 126 -24.18 -37.76 3.91
C ALA A 126 -24.37 -39.25 3.61
N SER A 127 -23.45 -40.09 4.09
CA SER A 127 -23.73 -41.51 4.31
C SER A 127 -23.00 -41.98 5.57
N ARG A 128 -23.80 -42.36 6.58
CA ARG A 128 -23.41 -43.17 7.74
C ARG A 128 -23.62 -44.64 7.36
N ASN A 129 -22.65 -45.52 7.66
CA ASN A 129 -22.87 -46.63 8.63
C ASN A 129 -21.63 -47.52 8.84
N ASN A 130 -21.64 -48.12 10.03
CA ASN A 130 -20.62 -48.89 10.76
C ASN A 130 -20.22 -50.25 10.14
N SER A 131 -19.02 -50.74 10.44
CA SER A 131 -18.80 -51.82 11.44
C SER A 131 -17.37 -52.43 11.44
N ILE A 132 -16.79 -52.49 12.65
CA ILE A 132 -16.06 -53.59 13.33
C ILE A 132 -15.00 -54.41 12.55
N TYR A 133 -13.72 -54.30 12.95
CA TYR A 133 -12.91 -55.43 13.49
C TYR A 133 -11.67 -54.91 14.27
N ARG A 134 -11.20 -55.75 15.18
CA ARG A 134 -10.48 -55.50 16.45
C ARG A 134 -9.02 -56.06 16.41
N LYS A 135 -8.03 -55.34 16.98
CA LYS A 135 -6.85 -55.79 17.79
C LYS A 135 -5.76 -54.70 17.83
N GLU A 136 -5.56 -54.00 18.95
CA GLU A 136 -4.61 -54.27 20.06
C GLU A 136 -3.12 -54.10 19.76
N LEU A 137 -2.48 -53.09 20.40
CA LEU A 137 -1.31 -53.27 21.28
C LEU A 137 -1.04 -52.04 22.19
N SER A 138 -1.03 -52.28 23.51
CA SER A 138 -0.31 -51.64 24.68
C SER A 138 0.31 -50.23 24.53
N SER A 139 0.00 -49.22 25.36
CA SER A 139 0.30 -49.00 26.82
C SER A 139 1.81 -49.01 27.14
N LEU A 140 2.45 -47.88 27.50
CA LEU A 140 2.75 -47.30 28.84
C LEU A 140 3.96 -46.34 28.59
N ASN A 141 4.21 -45.18 29.19
CA ASN A 141 4.19 -44.75 30.59
C ASN A 141 4.30 -43.21 30.68
N SER A 142 3.64 -42.64 31.69
CA SER A 142 3.87 -41.29 32.21
C SER A 142 5.19 -41.17 32.96
N ARG A 143 5.86 -40.00 32.90
CA ARG A 143 6.50 -39.38 34.08
C ARG A 143 6.32 -37.86 34.08
N LYS A 144 5.92 -37.39 35.27
CA LYS A 144 5.58 -36.07 35.75
C LYS A 144 6.75 -35.54 36.59
N LEU A 145 6.98 -34.22 36.62
CA LEU A 145 7.54 -33.40 37.73
C LEU A 145 7.64 -31.94 37.21
N GLN A 146 6.74 -31.03 37.61
CA GLN A 146 6.82 -30.08 38.74
C GLN A 146 7.92 -29.00 38.55
N SER A 147 7.56 -27.75 38.21
CA SER A 147 7.10 -26.65 39.10
C SER A 147 8.25 -25.87 39.75
N THR A 148 8.41 -24.60 39.35
CA THR A 148 8.75 -23.50 40.27
C THR A 148 8.04 -22.21 39.84
N SER A 149 7.12 -21.77 40.69
CA SER A 149 6.54 -20.43 40.71
C SER A 149 7.48 -19.47 41.44
N ARG A 150 7.58 -18.22 40.96
CA ARG A 150 7.87 -17.04 41.78
C ARG A 150 6.99 -15.88 41.29
N THR A 151 6.09 -15.45 42.17
CA THR A 151 5.35 -14.19 42.14
C THR A 151 6.14 -13.10 42.87
N LEU A 152 6.12 -11.86 42.36
CA LEU A 152 5.61 -10.62 42.99
C LEU A 152 6.22 -9.37 42.32
N GLY A 153 5.41 -8.31 42.11
CA GLY A 153 5.92 -6.95 41.97
C GLY A 153 5.26 -6.11 40.87
N SER A 154 4.15 -5.45 41.23
CA SER A 154 3.55 -4.32 40.51
C SER A 154 4.51 -3.12 40.47
N SER A 155 4.60 -2.41 39.33
CA SER A 155 4.30 -0.97 39.20
C SER A 155 4.99 -0.31 37.99
N SER A 156 4.16 0.37 37.20
CA SER A 156 4.38 1.58 36.39
C SER A 156 5.76 2.24 36.27
N SER A 157 5.97 2.82 35.08
CA SER A 157 6.84 3.95 34.74
C SER A 157 8.35 3.69 34.75
N LEU A 158 8.96 3.80 33.57
CA LEU A 158 10.22 4.54 33.40
C LEU A 158 10.47 4.77 31.91
N TYR A 159 10.01 5.94 31.46
CA TYR A 159 10.76 6.73 30.49
C TYR A 159 12.19 6.93 30.99
N ASN A 160 13.12 7.04 30.04
CA ASN A 160 14.50 7.54 30.16
C ASN A 160 15.61 6.52 30.49
N LEU A 161 16.43 6.22 29.48
CA LEU A 161 17.90 6.10 29.52
C LEU A 161 18.45 6.01 28.06
N PRO A 162 19.69 6.43 27.77
CA PRO A 162 19.95 7.67 27.02
C PRO A 162 20.30 7.49 25.54
N LEU A 163 19.82 8.44 24.74
CA LEU A 163 20.00 8.63 23.30
C LEU A 163 21.44 9.07 22.90
N GLU A 164 22.49 8.50 23.50
CA GLU A 164 23.88 8.92 23.23
C GLU A 164 24.80 7.79 22.73
N GLN A 165 24.31 6.56 22.58
CA GLN A 165 25.08 5.47 21.94
C GLN A 165 24.54 5.00 20.58
N SER A 166 23.50 5.65 20.05
CA SER A 166 22.98 5.39 18.69
C SER A 166 23.39 6.46 17.68
N MET A 167 24.53 7.14 17.90
CA MET A 167 24.99 8.29 17.11
C MET A 167 26.42 8.13 16.55
N ALA A 168 27.03 6.94 16.64
CA ALA A 168 28.45 6.76 16.37
C ALA A 168 28.87 6.65 14.88
N SER A 169 27.98 6.83 13.89
CA SER A 169 28.38 6.75 12.46
C SER A 169 27.87 7.86 11.53
N PHE A 170 27.38 9.00 12.04
CA PHE A 170 27.00 10.11 11.15
C PHE A 170 27.63 11.44 11.58
N LYS A 171 28.88 11.66 11.15
CA LYS A 171 29.47 13.01 11.13
C LYS A 171 29.15 13.67 9.80
N ILE A 172 28.23 14.62 9.81
CA ILE A 172 27.87 15.44 8.66
C ILE A 172 28.09 16.90 9.07
N LYS A 173 29.29 17.44 8.78
CA LYS A 173 29.73 18.83 9.05
C LYS A 173 29.49 19.74 7.84
N ALA A 174 28.86 20.89 8.06
CA ALA A 174 28.49 21.91 7.06
C ALA A 174 29.52 22.12 5.93
N GLY A 175 29.06 22.05 4.66
CA GLY A 175 29.85 22.14 3.42
C GLY A 175 29.74 20.97 2.43
N HIS A 176 28.61 20.22 2.42
CA HIS A 176 28.55 18.88 1.82
C HIS A 176 28.33 18.80 0.30
N VAL A 177 29.17 17.99 -0.36
CA VAL A 177 28.84 17.27 -1.59
C VAL A 177 28.39 15.85 -1.19
N PHE A 178 27.14 15.50 -1.48
CA PHE A 178 26.59 14.21 -1.12
C PHE A 178 27.06 13.13 -2.11
N LYS A 179 27.99 12.27 -1.68
CA LYS A 179 28.33 11.02 -2.36
C LYS A 179 27.53 9.93 -1.65
N GLY A 180 26.56 9.33 -2.33
CA GLY A 180 25.41 8.68 -1.70
C GLY A 180 25.71 7.61 -0.64
N ILE A 181 24.65 7.25 0.10
CA ILE A 181 24.67 6.25 1.17
C ILE A 181 24.02 4.95 0.69
N VAL A 182 24.64 3.80 0.98
CA VAL A 182 23.97 2.49 0.89
C VAL A 182 23.52 2.06 2.29
N ALA A 183 22.25 1.73 2.42
CA ALA A 183 21.68 1.18 3.63
C ALA A 183 20.98 -0.15 3.34
N ALA A 184 21.03 -1.04 4.33
CA ALA A 184 20.31 -2.30 4.30
C ALA A 184 20.14 -2.81 5.73
N MET A 185 19.05 -3.52 5.98
CA MET A 185 18.90 -4.25 7.24
C MET A 185 19.94 -5.40 7.30
N PRO A 186 20.36 -5.84 8.50
CA PRO A 186 21.21 -7.01 8.63
C PRO A 186 20.60 -8.24 7.95
N ALA A 187 21.44 -9.13 7.42
CA ALA A 187 21.00 -10.42 6.90
C ALA A 187 21.86 -11.52 7.53
N ASP A 188 21.21 -12.43 8.26
CA ASP A 188 21.87 -13.53 8.96
C ASP A 188 21.78 -14.78 8.08
N PRO A 189 22.76 -15.70 8.16
CA PRO A 189 22.63 -17.00 7.53
C PRO A 189 21.35 -17.72 7.98
N THR A 190 20.61 -18.29 7.04
CA THR A 190 19.39 -19.05 7.32
C THR A 190 19.64 -20.56 7.22
N ALA A 191 18.66 -21.37 7.66
CA ALA A 191 18.74 -22.83 7.67
C ALA A 191 20.01 -23.38 8.34
N CYS A 192 20.26 -22.98 9.60
CA CYS A 192 21.44 -23.39 10.37
C CYS A 192 22.79 -23.08 9.69
N GLY A 193 22.86 -22.03 8.86
CA GLY A 193 24.08 -21.62 8.16
C GLY A 193 24.26 -22.20 6.76
N CYS A 194 23.36 -23.09 6.32
CA CYS A 194 23.42 -23.69 4.98
C CYS A 194 23.07 -22.70 3.85
N VAL A 195 22.36 -21.62 4.17
CA VAL A 195 22.00 -20.57 3.21
C VAL A 195 22.65 -19.26 3.64
N GLN A 196 23.64 -18.83 2.87
CA GLN A 196 24.33 -17.57 3.10
C GLN A 196 23.46 -16.40 2.60
N PRO A 197 23.49 -15.25 3.30
CA PRO A 197 22.78 -14.07 2.84
C PRO A 197 23.39 -13.56 1.53
N PRO A 198 22.63 -12.80 0.71
CA PRO A 198 23.17 -12.21 -0.50
C PRO A 198 24.39 -11.34 -0.18
N PRO A 199 25.39 -11.28 -1.10
CA PRO A 199 26.57 -10.45 -0.93
C PRO A 199 26.16 -8.99 -0.69
N ILE A 200 26.90 -8.32 0.20
CA ILE A 200 26.67 -6.91 0.52
C ILE A 200 27.23 -6.08 -0.61
N VAL A 201 26.40 -5.19 -1.17
CA VAL A 201 26.87 -4.11 -2.02
C VAL A 201 27.24 -2.96 -1.09
N GLU A 202 28.54 -2.73 -0.88
CA GLU A 202 29.03 -1.71 0.07
C GLU A 202 29.01 -0.29 -0.52
N ASN A 203 29.08 -0.18 -1.85
CA ASN A 203 29.14 1.10 -2.56
C ASN A 203 27.83 1.40 -3.28
N VAL A 204 27.43 2.67 -3.27
CA VAL A 204 26.26 3.11 -4.05
C VAL A 204 26.48 2.78 -5.53
N ALA A 205 25.43 2.32 -6.19
CA ALA A 205 25.45 2.04 -7.61
C ALA A 205 25.97 3.27 -8.39
N PRO A 206 26.85 3.09 -9.39
CA PRO A 206 27.25 4.21 -10.23
C PRO A 206 26.04 4.87 -10.87
N TYR A 207 26.00 6.20 -10.91
CA TYR A 207 24.91 6.94 -11.56
C TYR A 207 24.70 6.51 -13.03
N SER A 208 25.79 6.20 -13.73
CA SER A 208 25.79 5.70 -15.10
C SER A 208 25.02 4.38 -15.27
N THR A 209 24.89 3.58 -14.20
CA THR A 209 24.11 2.34 -14.21
C THR A 209 22.61 2.60 -14.27
N ILE A 210 22.13 3.76 -13.82
CA ILE A 210 20.69 4.06 -13.76
C ILE A 210 20.22 5.10 -14.78
N GLU A 211 21.10 6.02 -15.23
CA GLU A 211 20.68 7.19 -16.03
C GLU A 211 20.07 6.84 -17.40
N ASN A 212 20.53 5.73 -18.00
CA ASN A 212 20.14 5.29 -19.34
C ASN A 212 19.15 4.12 -19.32
N ILE A 213 18.64 3.71 -18.15
CA ILE A 213 17.64 2.64 -18.07
C ILE A 213 16.40 3.06 -18.86
N SER A 214 15.89 2.15 -19.69
CA SER A 214 14.65 2.35 -20.44
C SER A 214 13.46 1.96 -19.57
N VAL A 215 12.59 2.92 -19.28
CA VAL A 215 11.37 2.73 -18.49
C VAL A 215 10.14 3.16 -19.25
N GLN A 216 9.02 2.50 -18.99
CA GLN A 216 7.72 2.87 -19.54
C GLN A 216 6.80 3.33 -18.40
N LYS A 217 6.12 4.48 -18.56
CA LYS A 217 5.07 4.88 -17.62
C LYS A 217 3.81 4.07 -17.90
N LEU A 218 3.34 3.36 -16.88
CA LEU A 218 2.11 2.57 -16.92
C LEU A 218 0.92 3.39 -16.43
N THR A 219 1.14 4.25 -15.43
CA THR A 219 0.11 5.10 -14.84
C THR A 219 0.58 6.56 -14.76
N PRO A 220 -0.33 7.54 -14.84
CA PRO A 220 -0.08 8.92 -14.47
C PRO A 220 -0.08 9.06 -12.94
N GLU A 221 0.26 10.26 -12.48
CA GLU A 221 -0.05 10.65 -11.10
C GLU A 221 -1.57 10.80 -10.95
N TYR A 222 -2.13 10.14 -9.95
CA TYR A 222 -3.55 10.17 -9.64
C TYR A 222 -3.98 11.57 -9.22
N LYS A 223 -5.11 12.01 -9.76
CA LYS A 223 -5.81 13.22 -9.36
C LYS A 223 -7.24 12.85 -9.03
N THR A 224 -7.79 13.44 -7.97
CA THR A 224 -9.18 13.25 -7.57
C THR A 224 -10.11 13.52 -8.76
N GLY A 225 -11.01 12.58 -9.05
CA GLY A 225 -11.89 12.63 -10.22
C GLY A 225 -11.32 11.98 -11.50
N MET A 226 -10.13 11.40 -11.47
CA MET A 226 -9.59 10.62 -12.59
C MET A 226 -10.13 9.19 -12.56
N GLU A 227 -10.71 8.72 -13.67
CA GLU A 227 -11.14 7.34 -13.81
C GLU A 227 -9.97 6.35 -13.73
N HIS A 228 -10.26 5.13 -13.28
CA HIS A 228 -9.32 4.01 -13.17
C HIS A 228 -8.80 3.47 -14.53
N LEU A 229 -9.26 4.05 -15.64
CA LEU A 229 -9.01 3.58 -17.01
C LEU A 229 -7.93 4.40 -17.70
N VAL A 230 -6.72 4.31 -17.19
CA VAL A 230 -5.55 4.83 -17.86
C VAL A 230 -5.06 3.79 -18.89
N LYS A 231 -5.56 3.84 -20.12
CA LYS A 231 -4.85 3.28 -21.28
C LYS A 231 -3.76 4.24 -21.75
N THR A 232 -2.86 4.63 -20.85
CA THR A 232 -1.82 5.64 -21.11
C THR A 232 -0.45 5.01 -20.96
N LYS A 233 -0.24 3.88 -21.66
CA LYS A 233 1.10 3.33 -21.83
C LYS A 233 1.88 4.29 -22.72
N THR A 234 2.78 5.06 -22.12
CA THR A 234 3.64 5.95 -22.91
C THR A 234 4.67 5.13 -23.68
N PRO A 235 5.28 5.67 -24.73
CA PRO A 235 6.51 5.10 -25.26
C PRO A 235 7.57 4.96 -24.16
N PRO A 236 8.49 3.98 -24.25
CA PRO A 236 9.64 3.91 -23.36
C PRO A 236 10.48 5.20 -23.43
N MET A 237 11.05 5.58 -22.29
CA MET A 237 11.87 6.77 -22.10
C MET A 237 13.11 6.45 -21.25
N LYS A 238 14.13 7.31 -21.32
CA LYS A 238 15.28 7.21 -20.43
C LYS A 238 14.88 7.58 -19.01
N ALA A 239 15.36 6.84 -18.03
CA ALA A 239 15.02 7.08 -16.63
C ALA A 239 15.53 8.44 -16.12
N SER A 240 16.68 8.94 -16.61
CA SER A 240 17.22 10.26 -16.27
C SER A 240 16.26 11.43 -16.48
N GLU A 241 15.32 11.29 -17.40
CA GLU A 241 14.26 12.28 -17.65
C GLU A 241 13.32 12.45 -16.45
N LEU A 242 13.19 11.43 -15.57
CA LEU A 242 12.33 11.47 -14.39
C LEU A 242 12.85 12.43 -13.32
N TRP A 243 14.16 12.59 -13.20
CA TRP A 243 14.80 13.45 -12.19
C TRP A 243 15.58 14.62 -12.79
N ARG A 244 15.38 14.93 -14.08
CA ARG A 244 16.07 16.05 -14.74
C ARG A 244 15.83 17.37 -14.02
N GLU A 245 14.57 17.68 -13.71
CA GLU A 245 14.16 18.97 -13.11
C GLU A 245 14.04 18.95 -11.59
N LYS A 246 13.68 17.79 -11.01
CA LYS A 246 13.43 17.64 -9.56
C LYS A 246 14.03 16.33 -9.07
N PRO A 247 14.51 16.26 -7.82
CA PRO A 247 14.92 14.99 -7.22
C PRO A 247 13.76 13.98 -7.21
N ALA A 248 14.09 12.70 -7.18
CA ALA A 248 13.12 11.62 -7.26
C ALA A 248 13.43 10.47 -6.30
N ILE A 249 12.38 9.89 -5.72
CA ILE A 249 12.40 8.60 -5.06
C ILE A 249 11.88 7.55 -6.03
N LEU A 250 12.63 6.47 -6.20
CA LEU A 250 12.27 5.30 -7.00
C LEU A 250 12.14 4.10 -6.07
N LEU A 251 10.91 3.74 -5.71
CA LEU A 251 10.62 2.54 -4.92
C LEU A 251 10.52 1.33 -5.86
N CYS A 252 11.48 0.43 -5.80
CA CYS A 252 11.50 -0.81 -6.58
C CYS A 252 10.82 -1.91 -5.78
N ILE A 253 9.61 -2.31 -6.15
CA ILE A 253 8.87 -3.36 -5.42
C ILE A 253 8.99 -4.71 -6.12
N ARG A 254 8.91 -5.78 -5.33
CA ARG A 254 8.95 -7.17 -5.83
C ARG A 254 7.75 -7.48 -6.73
N ARG A 255 6.55 -7.16 -6.26
CA ARG A 255 5.32 -7.28 -7.07
C ARG A 255 4.16 -6.50 -6.47
N PRO A 256 3.19 -6.03 -7.30
CA PRO A 256 2.10 -5.19 -6.82
C PRO A 256 1.10 -5.93 -5.91
N GLY A 257 0.96 -7.25 -6.03
CA GLY A 257 0.05 -8.06 -5.22
C GLY A 257 0.57 -8.45 -3.83
N CYS A 258 1.86 -8.24 -3.53
CA CYS A 258 2.46 -8.67 -2.27
C CYS A 258 2.06 -7.74 -1.11
N ILE A 259 1.59 -8.31 0.01
CA ILE A 259 1.25 -7.54 1.22
C ILE A 259 2.37 -6.63 1.71
N MET A 260 3.62 -7.13 1.72
CA MET A 260 4.77 -6.37 2.19
C MET A 260 5.09 -5.20 1.26
N CYS A 261 4.90 -5.38 -0.06
CA CYS A 261 5.11 -4.31 -1.03
C CYS A 261 3.99 -3.27 -1.00
N ARG A 262 2.72 -3.71 -0.85
CA ARG A 262 1.56 -2.80 -0.69
C ARG A 262 1.68 -1.96 0.57
N ALA A 263 2.05 -2.59 1.68
CA ALA A 263 2.31 -1.92 2.95
C ALA A 263 3.40 -0.85 2.84
N GLU A 264 4.57 -1.20 2.27
CA GLU A 264 5.67 -0.23 2.08
C GLU A 264 5.27 0.94 1.19
N ALA A 265 4.66 0.65 0.04
CA ALA A 265 4.19 1.67 -0.89
C ALA A 265 3.18 2.61 -0.23
N HIS A 266 2.22 2.05 0.51
CA HIS A 266 1.20 2.81 1.22
C HIS A 266 1.82 3.68 2.33
N GLN A 267 2.73 3.13 3.14
CA GLN A 267 3.41 3.91 4.19
C GLN A 267 4.22 5.06 3.61
N LEU A 268 5.01 4.82 2.56
CA LEU A 268 5.81 5.86 1.91
C LEU A 268 4.90 6.93 1.27
N TYR A 269 3.85 6.50 0.55
CA TYR A 269 2.96 7.41 -0.15
C TYR A 269 2.04 8.20 0.79
N SER A 270 1.71 7.68 1.97
CA SER A 270 0.98 8.43 3.01
C SER A 270 1.69 9.73 3.42
N LYS A 271 3.02 9.79 3.24
CA LYS A 271 3.86 10.97 3.50
C LYS A 271 4.09 11.83 2.27
N LYS A 272 3.37 11.61 1.15
CA LYS A 272 3.47 12.43 -0.06
C LYS A 272 3.45 13.94 0.21
N PRO A 273 2.60 14.51 1.10
CA PRO A 273 2.61 15.95 1.37
C PRO A 273 3.98 16.48 1.84
N ILE A 274 4.74 15.67 2.59
CA ILE A 274 6.10 16.01 3.04
C ILE A 274 7.04 16.05 1.83
N PHE A 275 7.01 15.01 0.98
CA PHE A 275 7.86 14.94 -0.20
C PHE A 275 7.53 16.01 -1.24
N ASP A 276 6.25 16.32 -1.42
CA ASP A 276 5.77 17.42 -2.28
C ASP A 276 6.28 18.77 -1.77
N ALA A 277 6.18 19.03 -0.46
CA ALA A 277 6.75 20.22 0.17
C ALA A 277 8.28 20.29 0.02
N LEU A 278 8.94 19.14 -0.06
CA LEU A 278 10.37 19.04 -0.33
C LEU A 278 10.74 19.17 -1.82
N GLY A 279 9.74 19.17 -2.72
CA GLY A 279 9.95 19.20 -4.17
C GLY A 279 10.48 17.88 -4.74
N VAL A 280 10.26 16.76 -4.05
CA VAL A 280 10.73 15.41 -4.44
C VAL A 280 9.59 14.65 -5.12
N GLN A 281 9.88 14.05 -6.27
CA GLN A 281 8.92 13.24 -7.01
C GLN A 281 8.94 11.78 -6.52
N LEU A 282 7.77 11.13 -6.50
CA LEU A 282 7.64 9.74 -6.09
C LEU A 282 7.29 8.84 -7.28
N TYR A 283 8.07 7.77 -7.47
CA TYR A 283 7.82 6.74 -8.48
C TYR A 283 7.89 5.35 -7.86
N VAL A 284 7.05 4.43 -8.35
CA VAL A 284 7.22 2.98 -8.13
C VAL A 284 7.74 2.34 -9.40
N VAL A 285 8.69 1.42 -9.28
CA VAL A 285 9.28 0.67 -10.39
C VAL A 285 8.92 -0.80 -10.28
N LEU A 286 8.40 -1.37 -11.37
CA LEU A 286 8.05 -2.78 -11.51
C LEU A 286 9.00 -3.45 -12.50
N HIS A 287 9.42 -4.68 -12.20
CA HIS A 287 10.18 -5.53 -13.14
C HIS A 287 9.29 -6.45 -13.98
N GLU A 288 8.01 -6.57 -13.65
CA GLU A 288 7.02 -7.38 -14.33
C GLU A 288 5.72 -6.58 -14.45
N HIS A 289 5.09 -6.66 -15.61
CA HIS A 289 3.86 -5.96 -15.88
C HIS A 289 2.71 -6.95 -16.06
N ILE A 290 1.84 -7.02 -15.05
CA ILE A 290 0.56 -7.73 -15.10
C ILE A 290 -0.54 -6.67 -14.96
N GLU A 291 -1.30 -6.46 -16.02
CA GLU A 291 -2.28 -5.36 -16.12
C GLU A 291 -3.28 -5.34 -14.95
N THR A 292 -3.79 -6.51 -14.54
CA THR A 292 -4.73 -6.63 -13.41
C THR A 292 -4.07 -6.26 -12.09
N GLU A 293 -2.80 -6.63 -11.88
CA GLU A 293 -2.09 -6.30 -10.64
C GLU A 293 -1.74 -4.82 -10.55
N VAL A 294 -1.42 -4.18 -11.68
CA VAL A 294 -1.20 -2.73 -11.74
C VAL A 294 -2.49 -1.98 -11.45
N LYS A 295 -3.61 -2.43 -12.01
CA LYS A 295 -4.95 -1.92 -11.74
C LYS A 295 -5.33 -2.08 -10.26
N ASP A 296 -5.12 -3.24 -9.66
CA ASP A 296 -5.49 -3.44 -8.26
C ASP A 296 -4.56 -2.66 -7.30
N PHE A 297 -3.35 -2.32 -7.76
CA PHE A 297 -2.36 -1.61 -6.97
C PHE A 297 -2.53 -0.08 -6.99
N TRP A 298 -2.74 0.48 -8.19
CA TRP A 298 -2.87 1.91 -8.43
C TRP A 298 -4.34 2.25 -8.73
N PRO A 299 -4.94 3.27 -8.09
CA PRO A 299 -4.32 4.24 -7.18
C PRO A 299 -4.37 3.84 -5.69
N ARG A 300 -4.91 2.66 -5.34
CA ARG A 300 -5.27 2.28 -3.97
C ARG A 300 -4.11 2.31 -2.97
N TYR A 301 -2.95 1.75 -3.32
CA TYR A 301 -1.76 1.71 -2.45
C TYR A 301 -0.69 2.72 -2.88
N TRP A 302 -0.80 3.24 -4.09
CA TRP A 302 0.14 4.18 -4.67
C TRP A 302 -0.59 5.08 -5.64
N GLY A 303 -0.68 6.37 -5.35
CA GLY A 303 -1.26 7.35 -6.27
C GLY A 303 -0.26 7.94 -7.26
N GLY A 304 1.03 7.64 -7.14
CA GLY A 304 2.07 8.19 -8.03
C GLY A 304 2.17 7.46 -9.36
N VAL A 305 3.14 7.88 -10.18
CA VAL A 305 3.44 7.20 -11.46
C VAL A 305 4.06 5.83 -11.19
N VAL A 306 3.55 4.81 -11.89
CA VAL A 306 4.10 3.46 -11.93
C VAL A 306 4.94 3.28 -13.19
N LEU A 307 6.18 2.86 -13.01
CA LEU A 307 7.17 2.65 -14.07
C LEU A 307 7.38 1.15 -14.29
N PHE A 308 7.53 0.75 -15.55
CA PHE A 308 7.91 -0.58 -15.93
C PHE A 308 9.34 -0.60 -16.46
N ASP A 309 10.21 -1.31 -15.74
CA ASP A 309 11.58 -1.62 -16.12
C ASP A 309 11.63 -3.05 -16.68
N ARG A 310 11.46 -3.17 -17.99
CA ARG A 310 11.45 -4.46 -18.70
C ARG A 310 12.79 -5.21 -18.56
N GLY A 311 13.91 -4.47 -18.51
CA GLY A 311 15.26 -5.02 -18.40
C GLY A 311 15.62 -5.48 -16.98
N LYS A 312 14.83 -5.03 -15.98
CA LYS A 312 15.11 -5.19 -14.55
C LYS A 312 16.44 -4.55 -14.16
N GLU A 313 16.86 -3.53 -14.89
CA GLU A 313 18.16 -2.87 -14.70
C GLU A 313 18.24 -2.12 -13.37
N PHE A 314 17.14 -1.53 -12.87
CA PHE A 314 17.10 -0.95 -11.53
C PHE A 314 17.32 -2.01 -10.45
N PHE A 315 16.68 -3.17 -10.63
CA PHE A 315 16.81 -4.31 -9.72
C PHE A 315 18.21 -4.94 -9.77
N LYS A 316 18.84 -4.97 -10.94
CA LYS A 316 20.25 -5.35 -11.08
C LYS A 316 21.18 -4.34 -10.43
N ALA A 317 20.91 -3.03 -10.57
CA ALA A 317 21.70 -1.97 -9.96
C ALA A 317 21.70 -2.11 -8.42
N LEU A 318 20.55 -2.44 -7.82
CA LEU A 318 20.45 -2.74 -6.38
C LEU A 318 21.35 -3.90 -5.94
N GLY A 319 21.56 -4.90 -6.81
CA GLY A 319 22.41 -6.06 -6.55
C GLY A 319 23.80 -6.00 -7.20
N GLY A 320 24.32 -4.81 -7.52
CA GLY A 320 25.67 -4.66 -8.09
C GLY A 320 25.82 -5.29 -9.48
N GLY A 321 24.79 -5.20 -10.31
CA GLY A 321 24.73 -5.77 -11.67
C GLY A 321 24.05 -7.14 -11.75
N LYS A 322 23.61 -7.71 -10.61
CA LYS A 322 22.89 -8.99 -10.56
C LYS A 322 21.54 -8.84 -9.86
N LEU A 323 20.57 -9.66 -10.24
CA LEU A 323 19.29 -9.71 -9.54
C LEU A 323 19.49 -10.39 -8.18
N LEU A 324 19.13 -9.68 -7.12
CA LEU A 324 19.01 -10.27 -5.79
C LEU A 324 17.75 -11.12 -5.74
N LYS A 325 17.91 -12.42 -5.51
CA LYS A 325 16.80 -13.38 -5.49
C LYS A 325 16.95 -14.36 -4.33
N ASP A 326 15.85 -14.68 -3.67
CA ASP A 326 15.75 -15.84 -2.78
C ASP A 326 14.57 -16.72 -3.19
N LYS A 327 14.67 -18.02 -2.91
CA LYS A 327 13.53 -18.94 -3.06
C LYS A 327 12.50 -18.68 -1.97
N PHE A 328 11.23 -18.92 -2.26
CA PHE A 328 10.16 -18.75 -1.27
C PHE A 328 10.43 -19.57 0.02
N ILE A 329 10.88 -20.81 -0.10
CA ILE A 329 11.13 -21.66 1.07
C ILE A 329 12.27 -21.10 1.94
N THR A 330 13.42 -20.79 1.35
CA THR A 330 14.60 -20.36 2.10
C THR A 330 14.56 -18.88 2.50
N GLY A 331 14.01 -18.02 1.63
CA GLY A 331 13.89 -16.58 1.83
C GLY A 331 12.68 -16.15 2.63
N PHE A 332 11.65 -16.99 2.76
CA PHE A 332 10.45 -16.70 3.56
C PHE A 332 10.23 -17.69 4.69
N LEU A 333 9.94 -18.98 4.40
CA LEU A 333 9.53 -19.95 5.43
C LEU A 333 10.63 -20.22 6.47
N PHE A 334 11.90 -20.21 6.06
CA PHE A 334 13.05 -20.42 6.93
C PHE A 334 13.78 -19.13 7.32
N ASN A 335 13.21 -17.97 6.99
CA ASN A 335 13.79 -16.67 7.33
C ASN A 335 12.93 -15.99 8.40
N PRO A 336 13.35 -15.98 9.68
CA PRO A 336 12.58 -15.37 10.75
C PRO A 336 12.40 -13.85 10.57
N ARG A 337 13.33 -13.16 9.90
CA ARG A 337 13.18 -11.73 9.58
C ARG A 337 12.07 -11.51 8.56
N ALA A 338 12.03 -12.30 7.49
CA ALA A 338 10.96 -12.22 6.50
C ALA A 338 9.57 -12.52 7.10
N ILE A 339 9.49 -13.47 8.03
CA ILE A 339 8.25 -13.77 8.78
C ILE A 339 7.85 -12.58 9.67
N ALA A 340 8.80 -11.94 10.35
CA ALA A 340 8.54 -10.75 11.15
C ALA A 340 8.07 -9.57 10.28
N ASN A 341 8.71 -9.36 9.13
CA ASN A 341 8.34 -8.34 8.15
C ASN A 341 6.92 -8.57 7.62
N TYR A 342 6.55 -9.83 7.35
CA TYR A 342 5.18 -10.18 6.96
C TYR A 342 4.16 -9.92 8.07
N LYS A 343 4.48 -10.27 9.33
CA LYS A 343 3.61 -9.96 10.48
C LYS A 343 3.42 -8.45 10.64
N ARG A 344 4.49 -7.66 10.50
CA ARG A 344 4.42 -6.18 10.48
C ARG A 344 3.55 -5.67 9.34
N ALA A 345 3.66 -6.25 8.14
CA ALA A 345 2.82 -5.85 7.01
C ALA A 345 1.34 -6.19 7.21
N LYS A 346 1.05 -7.29 7.91
CA LYS A 346 -0.32 -7.70 8.24
C LYS A 346 -1.06 -6.73 9.15
N THR A 347 -0.36 -5.97 10.00
CA THR A 347 -1.01 -4.98 10.88
C THR A 347 -1.54 -3.76 10.13
N ILE A 348 -1.21 -3.60 8.84
CA ILE A 348 -1.67 -2.48 7.99
C ILE A 348 -2.96 -2.85 7.25
N ALA A 349 -3.49 -4.07 7.46
CA ALA A 349 -4.79 -4.52 6.93
C ALA A 349 -4.97 -4.33 5.40
N VAL A 350 -3.91 -4.58 4.61
CA VAL A 350 -3.99 -4.51 3.14
C VAL A 350 -4.18 -5.89 2.51
N ASP A 351 -4.96 -5.93 1.42
CA ASP A 351 -5.21 -7.16 0.65
C ASP A 351 -3.91 -7.73 0.08
N GLN A 352 -3.90 -9.03 -0.21
CA GLN A 352 -2.73 -9.69 -0.79
C GLN A 352 -3.08 -10.78 -1.79
N ASN A 353 -2.17 -10.99 -2.74
CA ASN A 353 -2.13 -12.20 -3.55
C ASN A 353 -0.67 -12.60 -3.84
N PHE A 354 -0.48 -13.69 -4.57
CA PHE A 354 0.84 -14.21 -4.93
C PHE A 354 1.10 -14.25 -6.43
N LYS A 355 0.34 -13.50 -7.24
CA LYS A 355 0.50 -13.45 -8.70
C LYS A 355 1.77 -12.70 -9.09
N GLY A 356 2.45 -13.21 -10.11
CA GLY A 356 3.70 -12.65 -10.63
C GLY A 356 4.95 -13.12 -9.88
N GLU A 357 6.10 -12.77 -10.44
CA GLU A 357 7.44 -13.05 -9.91
C GLU A 357 7.62 -12.36 -8.56
N GLY A 358 7.92 -13.16 -7.53
CA GLY A 358 8.07 -12.69 -6.16
C GLY A 358 9.46 -12.97 -5.58
N GLU A 359 10.33 -13.70 -6.25
CA GLU A 359 11.64 -14.08 -5.70
C GLU A 359 12.67 -12.95 -5.78
N ILE A 360 12.51 -12.04 -6.75
CA ILE A 360 13.35 -10.85 -6.91
C ILE A 360 13.11 -9.90 -5.73
N LYS A 361 14.19 -9.42 -5.12
CA LYS A 361 14.17 -8.40 -4.08
C LYS A 361 14.19 -7.00 -4.70
N GLY A 362 13.55 -6.07 -4.00
CA GLY A 362 13.44 -4.67 -4.33
C GLY A 362 14.42 -3.79 -3.57
N GLY A 363 14.01 -2.55 -3.36
CA GLY A 363 14.81 -1.53 -2.71
C GLY A 363 14.32 -0.13 -3.06
N LEU A 364 15.11 0.88 -2.71
CA LEU A 364 14.75 2.28 -2.93
C LEU A 364 15.97 3.07 -3.37
N PHE A 365 15.79 3.93 -4.37
CA PHE A 365 16.77 4.97 -4.71
C PHE A 365 16.21 6.35 -4.39
N ILE A 366 17.06 7.23 -3.88
CA ILE A 366 16.83 8.68 -3.90
C ILE A 366 17.87 9.26 -4.85
N VAL A 367 17.40 9.91 -5.92
CA VAL A 367 18.25 10.48 -6.98
C VAL A 367 18.12 11.99 -6.95
N GLY A 368 19.26 12.68 -6.96
CA GLY A 368 19.29 14.13 -7.01
C GLY A 368 18.87 14.67 -8.37
N ARG A 369 18.55 15.97 -8.41
CA ARG A 369 18.18 16.68 -9.66
C ARG A 369 19.30 16.60 -10.70
N GLY A 370 18.93 16.41 -11.97
CA GLY A 370 19.85 16.40 -13.10
C GLY A 370 20.88 15.29 -12.97
N LYS A 371 22.17 15.66 -12.99
CA LYS A 371 23.30 14.72 -12.86
C LYS A 371 23.93 14.72 -11.46
N SER A 372 23.19 15.15 -10.44
CA SER A 372 23.70 15.21 -9.06
C SER A 372 24.03 13.83 -8.47
N GLY A 373 23.56 12.75 -9.10
CA GLY A 373 23.88 11.38 -8.72
C GLY A 373 22.85 10.75 -7.79
N ILE A 374 23.17 9.53 -7.36
CA ILE A 374 22.38 8.79 -6.37
C ILE A 374 22.75 9.30 -5.00
N ALA A 375 21.74 9.79 -4.30
CA ALA A 375 21.84 10.31 -2.96
C ALA A 375 21.73 9.16 -1.94
N TYR A 376 20.78 8.26 -2.11
CA TYR A 376 20.57 7.15 -1.19
C TYR A 376 20.13 5.91 -1.93
N GLN A 377 20.60 4.76 -1.45
CA GLN A 377 20.25 3.45 -1.96
C GLN A 377 19.94 2.54 -0.78
N PHE A 378 18.69 2.10 -0.67
CA PHE A 378 18.29 1.05 0.25
C PHE A 378 18.13 -0.28 -0.50
N ILE A 379 18.70 -1.35 0.05
CA ILE A 379 18.64 -2.68 -0.54
C ILE A 379 17.81 -3.61 0.35
N GLU A 380 16.74 -4.18 -0.20
CA GLU A 380 15.97 -5.23 0.47
C GLU A 380 16.83 -6.51 0.55
N ARG A 381 17.36 -6.86 1.72
CA ARG A 381 18.20 -8.07 1.90
C ARG A 381 17.38 -9.28 2.31
N ASN A 382 16.31 -9.09 3.07
CA ASN A 382 15.30 -10.09 3.39
C ASN A 382 13.96 -9.64 2.82
N PHE A 383 13.09 -10.59 2.51
CA PHE A 383 11.75 -10.24 2.04
C PHE A 383 11.01 -9.33 3.05
N GLY A 384 10.53 -8.19 2.56
CA GLY A 384 9.82 -7.17 3.33
C GLY A 384 10.71 -6.26 4.17
N ASP A 385 12.03 -6.23 3.94
CA ASP A 385 12.85 -5.13 4.47
C ASP A 385 12.44 -3.84 3.78
N TRP A 386 12.15 -2.80 4.56
CA TRP A 386 11.71 -1.50 4.05
C TRP A 386 12.71 -0.43 4.44
N ALA A 387 12.89 0.56 3.56
CA ALA A 387 13.73 1.71 3.88
C ALA A 387 13.14 2.46 5.11
N PRO A 388 13.94 2.79 6.13
CA PRO A 388 13.44 3.56 7.27
C PRO A 388 12.91 4.91 6.81
N LEU A 389 11.65 5.19 7.09
CA LEU A 389 10.96 6.37 6.55
C LEU A 389 11.59 7.68 7.04
N ASP A 390 12.01 7.73 8.30
CA ASP A 390 12.66 8.90 8.89
C ASP A 390 14.00 9.21 8.19
N GLU A 391 14.78 8.18 7.86
CA GLU A 391 16.03 8.32 7.11
C GLU A 391 15.77 8.82 5.68
N VAL A 392 14.76 8.28 5.00
CA VAL A 392 14.34 8.73 3.65
C VAL A 392 13.96 10.23 3.68
N ILE A 393 13.16 10.66 4.65
CA ILE A 393 12.74 12.05 4.81
C ILE A 393 13.94 12.96 5.12
N GLU A 394 14.86 12.52 5.99
CA GLU A 394 16.06 13.28 6.34
C GLU A 394 16.96 13.50 5.11
N ILE A 395 17.21 12.46 4.32
CA ILE A 395 18.00 12.57 3.08
C ILE A 395 17.33 13.55 2.11
N CYS A 396 16.02 13.42 1.88
CA CYS A 396 15.28 14.34 1.02
C CYS A 396 15.35 15.79 1.49
N THR A 397 15.26 16.02 2.80
CA THR A 397 15.37 17.36 3.41
C THR A 397 16.72 17.99 3.11
N ARG A 398 17.80 17.22 3.25
CA ARG A 398 19.17 17.68 2.97
C ARG A 398 19.40 18.00 1.50
N ILE A 399 18.85 17.20 0.58
CA ILE A 399 18.93 17.47 -0.87
C ILE A 399 18.23 18.80 -1.22
N LYS A 400 17.09 19.11 -0.59
CA LYS A 400 16.38 20.38 -0.81
C LYS A 400 17.23 21.57 -0.39
N VAL A 401 17.80 21.52 0.82
CA VAL A 401 18.63 22.61 1.36
C VAL A 401 19.77 22.94 0.41
N VAL A 402 20.49 21.95 -0.13
CA VAL A 402 21.58 22.20 -1.08
C VAL A 402 21.11 22.95 -2.34
N ASN A 403 19.90 22.68 -2.83
CA ASN A 403 19.37 23.32 -4.03
C ASN A 403 18.89 24.76 -3.80
N SER A 404 18.56 25.16 -2.56
CA SER A 404 18.10 26.53 -2.26
C SER A 404 19.23 27.56 -2.14
N TRP A 405 20.49 27.13 -1.95
CA TRP A 405 21.66 28.04 -1.85
C TRP A 405 22.36 28.31 -3.18
N LEU A 406 21.87 27.74 -4.29
CA LEU A 406 22.46 27.86 -5.63
C LEU A 406 21.74 28.87 -6.54
N PHE A 407 20.94 29.78 -5.96
CA PHE A 407 20.25 30.86 -6.67
C PHE A 407 20.59 32.22 -6.08
#